data_AF-A0A089LX59-F1
#
_entry.id   AF-A0A089LX59-F1
#
_cell.length_a   1.000
_cell.length_b   1.000
_cell.length_c   1.000
_cell.angle_alpha   90.00
_cell.angle_beta   90.00
_cell.angle_gamma   90.00
#
_symmetry.space_group_name_H-M   'P 1'
#
loop_
_entity.id
_entity.type
_entity.pdbx_description
1 polymer ?
#
loop_
_entity_poly.entity_id
_entity_poly.type
_entity_poly.pdbx_seq_one_letter_code
_entity_poly.pdbx_strand_id
1 'polypeptide(L)'
;MKKWCASLGAILLSLVLAVPAFAAQTPIKVYVDGAQVSFPAGSPYILNSSVMVPFRAVFESLGLTVGWDPSTKSVTGTSNGLAITLTVGSNRASVNNVVSKLLAAPVQNGGTVYVPLRFIGEATGGDVKWDPAARSVQISKPAADTGNSEADITAVINKLNDYFNAEDEAGVKSLAASGSSFANSLDSLDSMFKYYDLKYELKSLSVVSATASDATVSTVEINTRTGGYYVPNSQDETIYYLVNTDGSWKVSKITTEKSTILLTREQGITKANVPVSEQAAIHTLLTNHYQNMNTENVAGVMSGLTSYDDKDYTDAQQSALEKFFQQYDLSYFVKSSNIFYYGDGEAAVYVELQVTDKSDSSTTDQTLILVVDKYDRTWSISDSYTVSP
;
A
#
# COMPACT_ATOMS: atom_id res chain seq x y z
N MET A 1 -81.45 -54.52 -39.32
CA MET A 1 -81.15 -55.61 -38.36
C MET A 1 -79.73 -55.46 -37.85
N LYS A 2 -79.60 -55.12 -36.56
CA LYS A 2 -78.57 -55.50 -35.55
C LYS A 2 -77.16 -56.00 -35.99
N LYS A 3 -76.16 -55.42 -35.27
CA LYS A 3 -74.79 -55.88 -34.86
C LYS A 3 -73.62 -55.26 -35.66
N TRP A 4 -72.86 -54.32 -35.11
CA TRP A 4 -71.76 -54.40 -34.09
C TRP A 4 -70.37 -54.69 -34.70
N CYS A 5 -69.45 -53.73 -34.55
CA CYS A 5 -68.00 -53.85 -34.29
C CYS A 5 -67.46 -52.39 -34.14
N ALA A 6 -67.40 -51.82 -32.94
CA ALA A 6 -66.34 -51.96 -31.92
C ALA A 6 -65.00 -51.30 -32.32
N SER A 7 -64.82 -50.07 -31.84
CA SER A 7 -63.65 -49.59 -31.09
C SER A 7 -62.24 -49.67 -31.71
N LEU A 8 -61.78 -48.53 -32.26
CA LEU A 8 -60.37 -48.09 -32.19
C LEU A 8 -60.35 -46.56 -32.17
N GLY A 9 -60.73 -46.01 -31.03
CA GLY A 9 -60.68 -44.59 -30.73
C GLY A 9 -59.28 -44.16 -30.30
N ALA A 10 -58.80 -43.08 -30.91
CA ALA A 10 -57.95 -42.06 -30.29
C ALA A 10 -56.70 -42.55 -29.54
N ILE A 11 -55.66 -42.98 -30.27
CA ILE A 11 -54.26 -42.90 -29.81
C ILE A 11 -53.44 -42.30 -30.95
N LEU A 12 -53.54 -40.98 -31.13
CA LEU A 12 -52.58 -40.17 -31.92
C LEU A 12 -52.79 -38.66 -31.64
N LEU A 13 -53.09 -38.34 -30.37
CA LEU A 13 -53.25 -36.97 -29.88
C LEU A 13 -52.47 -36.82 -28.57
N SER A 14 -51.14 -36.64 -28.64
CA SER A 14 -50.31 -35.93 -27.65
C SER A 14 -48.82 -36.29 -27.80
N LEU A 15 -48.14 -35.72 -28.79
CA LEU A 15 -46.73 -35.38 -28.63
C LEU A 15 -46.66 -33.86 -28.51
N VAL A 16 -47.10 -33.35 -27.36
CA VAL A 16 -46.79 -31.99 -26.95
C VAL A 16 -45.30 -31.99 -26.64
N LEU A 17 -44.56 -31.19 -27.40
CA LEU A 17 -43.16 -30.87 -27.13
C LEU A 17 -43.06 -30.40 -25.67
N ALA A 18 -42.48 -31.24 -24.81
CA ALA A 18 -42.02 -30.80 -23.51
C ALA A 18 -40.84 -29.86 -23.73
N VAL A 19 -41.12 -28.56 -23.83
CA VAL A 19 -40.07 -27.55 -23.69
C VAL A 19 -39.60 -27.66 -22.23
N PRO A 20 -38.32 -27.96 -21.96
CA PRO A 20 -37.83 -27.91 -20.60
C PRO A 20 -38.07 -26.50 -20.08
N ALA A 21 -38.90 -26.38 -19.05
CA ALA A 21 -39.04 -25.15 -18.30
C ALA A 21 -37.67 -24.86 -17.68
N PHE A 22 -36.95 -23.88 -18.24
CA PHE A 22 -35.80 -23.31 -17.57
C PHE A 22 -36.33 -22.71 -16.26
N ALA A 23 -36.07 -23.39 -15.15
CA ALA A 23 -36.35 -22.85 -13.83
C ALA A 23 -35.60 -21.51 -13.72
N ALA A 24 -36.35 -20.42 -13.57
CA ALA A 24 -35.78 -19.10 -13.36
C ALA A 24 -34.83 -19.19 -12.15
N GLN A 25 -33.58 -18.77 -12.33
CA GLN A 25 -32.61 -18.79 -11.24
C GLN A 25 -33.16 -17.97 -10.07
N THR A 26 -33.04 -18.52 -8.86
CA THR A 26 -33.43 -17.84 -7.64
C THR A 26 -32.67 -16.51 -7.51
N PRO A 27 -33.38 -15.37 -7.30
CA PRO A 27 -32.75 -14.06 -7.15
C PRO A 27 -31.76 -14.03 -5.99
N ILE A 28 -30.67 -13.28 -6.15
CA ILE A 28 -29.69 -13.08 -5.08
C ILE A 28 -30.25 -12.09 -4.07
N LYS A 29 -30.24 -12.48 -2.79
CA LYS A 29 -30.64 -11.60 -1.68
C LYS A 29 -29.41 -11.02 -0.99
N VAL A 30 -29.50 -9.78 -0.55
CA VAL A 30 -28.43 -9.12 0.22
C VAL A 30 -28.99 -8.66 1.54
N TYR A 31 -28.27 -8.93 2.62
CA TYR A 31 -28.62 -8.55 3.98
C TYR A 31 -27.47 -7.72 4.56
N VAL A 32 -27.81 -6.61 5.23
CA VAL A 32 -26.89 -5.79 6.00
C VAL A 32 -27.39 -5.80 7.44
N ASP A 33 -26.58 -6.30 8.37
CA ASP A 33 -26.93 -6.49 9.78
C ASP A 33 -28.26 -7.24 9.98
N GLY A 34 -28.48 -8.28 9.15
CA GLY A 34 -29.70 -9.08 9.13
C GLY A 34 -30.91 -8.42 8.45
N ALA A 35 -30.85 -7.14 8.11
CA ALA A 35 -31.91 -6.45 7.36
C ALA A 35 -31.73 -6.65 5.86
N GLN A 36 -32.79 -7.07 5.16
CA GLN A 36 -32.72 -7.29 3.72
C GLN A 36 -32.66 -5.95 2.96
N VAL A 37 -31.67 -5.79 2.09
CA VAL A 37 -31.54 -4.63 1.21
C VAL A 37 -32.50 -4.77 0.02
N SER A 38 -33.24 -3.70 -0.27
CA SER A 38 -34.14 -3.61 -1.42
C SER A 38 -33.42 -2.98 -2.62
N PHE A 39 -33.62 -3.56 -3.81
CA PHE A 39 -33.00 -3.08 -5.04
C PHE A 39 -34.04 -2.72 -6.11
N PRO A 40 -34.67 -1.54 -6.03
CA PRO A 40 -35.72 -1.14 -6.98
C PRO A 40 -35.20 -0.85 -8.39
N ALA A 41 -33.91 -0.48 -8.51
CA ALA A 41 -33.28 -0.09 -9.78
C ALA A 41 -32.73 -1.26 -10.61
N GLY A 42 -32.80 -2.49 -10.10
CA GLY A 42 -32.30 -3.69 -10.77
C GLY A 42 -31.89 -4.79 -9.81
N SER A 43 -31.81 -6.03 -10.27
CA SER A 43 -31.53 -7.19 -9.41
C SER A 43 -30.04 -7.48 -9.30
N PRO A 44 -29.54 -7.90 -8.12
CA PRO A 44 -28.16 -8.39 -8.01
C PRO A 44 -27.91 -9.63 -8.88
N TYR A 45 -26.70 -9.73 -9.44
CA TYR A 45 -26.29 -10.85 -10.30
C TYR A 45 -24.80 -11.16 -10.12
N ILE A 46 -24.33 -12.32 -10.60
CA ILE A 46 -22.91 -12.68 -10.54
C ILE A 46 -22.23 -12.34 -11.87
N LEU A 47 -21.10 -11.65 -11.80
CA LEU A 47 -20.21 -11.34 -12.93
C LEU A 47 -18.77 -11.64 -12.50
N ASN A 48 -18.04 -12.47 -13.25
CA ASN A 48 -16.64 -12.83 -12.97
C ASN A 48 -16.41 -13.25 -11.51
N SER A 49 -17.25 -14.14 -10.98
CA SER A 49 -17.21 -14.62 -9.58
C SER A 49 -17.43 -13.53 -8.52
N SER A 50 -17.94 -12.36 -8.91
CA SER A 50 -18.31 -11.28 -8.01
C SER A 50 -19.82 -11.05 -8.04
N VAL A 51 -20.43 -10.84 -6.88
CA VAL A 51 -21.83 -10.38 -6.79
C VAL A 51 -21.85 -8.89 -7.11
N MET A 52 -22.57 -8.53 -8.17
CA MET A 52 -22.79 -7.17 -8.65
C MET A 52 -24.12 -6.65 -8.14
N VAL A 53 -24.13 -5.44 -7.59
CA VAL A 53 -25.30 -4.81 -6.98
C VAL A 53 -25.49 -3.38 -7.48
N PRO A 54 -26.72 -2.86 -7.58
CA PRO A 54 -26.96 -1.42 -7.74
C PRO A 54 -26.28 -0.64 -6.62
N PHE A 55 -25.36 0.27 -6.98
CA PHE A 55 -24.45 0.89 -6.01
C PHE A 55 -25.16 1.64 -4.88
N ARG A 56 -26.17 2.45 -5.23
CA ARG A 56 -26.81 3.39 -4.30
C ARG A 56 -27.42 2.67 -3.10
N ALA A 57 -28.20 1.63 -3.34
CA ALA A 57 -28.90 0.89 -2.29
C ALA A 57 -27.93 0.26 -1.28
N VAL A 58 -26.78 -0.24 -1.74
CA VAL A 58 -25.77 -0.85 -0.85
C VAL A 58 -25.01 0.22 -0.07
N PHE A 59 -24.56 1.28 -0.73
CA PHE A 59 -23.82 2.35 -0.06
C PHE A 59 -24.67 3.00 1.04
N GLU A 60 -25.94 3.31 0.74
CA GLU A 60 -26.88 3.88 1.70
C GLU A 60 -27.16 2.90 2.86
N SER A 61 -27.35 1.61 2.57
CA SER A 61 -27.53 0.58 3.62
C SER A 61 -26.30 0.45 4.53
N LEU A 62 -25.11 0.74 3.99
CA LEU A 62 -23.86 0.79 4.73
C LEU A 62 -23.59 2.13 5.42
N GLY A 63 -24.50 3.10 5.31
CA GLY A 63 -24.39 4.41 5.97
C GLY A 63 -23.50 5.42 5.26
N LEU A 64 -23.21 5.22 3.97
CA LEU A 64 -22.40 6.13 3.17
C LEU A 64 -23.28 7.19 2.48
N THR A 65 -22.74 8.40 2.37
CA THR A 65 -23.24 9.43 1.45
C THR A 65 -22.79 9.09 0.04
N VAL A 66 -23.71 9.10 -0.91
CA VAL A 66 -23.49 8.55 -2.26
C VAL A 66 -23.40 9.66 -3.30
N GLY A 67 -22.36 9.60 -4.14
CA GLY A 67 -22.20 10.46 -5.31
C GLY A 67 -22.12 9.66 -6.61
N TRP A 68 -22.56 10.29 -7.69
CA TRP A 68 -22.36 9.81 -9.07
C TRP A 68 -21.96 10.99 -9.94
N ASP A 69 -20.78 10.91 -10.55
CA ASP A 69 -20.31 11.86 -11.54
C ASP A 69 -20.44 11.24 -12.94
N PRO A 70 -21.38 11.73 -13.78
CA PRO A 70 -21.56 11.22 -15.13
C PRO A 70 -20.41 11.59 -16.09
N SER A 71 -19.65 12.65 -15.81
CA SER A 71 -18.56 13.12 -16.68
C SER A 71 -17.35 12.19 -16.60
N THR A 72 -17.00 11.75 -15.40
CA THR A 72 -15.92 10.80 -15.15
C THR A 72 -16.40 9.36 -15.07
N LYS A 73 -17.73 9.14 -15.05
CA LYS A 73 -18.38 7.85 -14.81
C LYS A 73 -17.97 7.23 -13.47
N SER A 74 -17.85 8.07 -12.44
CA SER A 74 -17.38 7.67 -11.11
C SER A 74 -18.52 7.61 -10.10
N VAL A 75 -18.57 6.51 -9.36
CA VAL A 75 -19.37 6.36 -8.15
C VAL A 75 -18.49 6.71 -6.94
N THR A 76 -19.01 7.54 -6.04
CA THR A 76 -18.35 7.85 -4.77
C THR A 76 -19.23 7.47 -3.58
N GLY A 77 -18.58 7.06 -2.50
CA GLY A 77 -19.20 6.78 -1.20
C GLY A 77 -18.37 7.38 -0.09
N THR A 78 -18.96 8.22 0.74
CA THR A 78 -18.24 8.91 1.81
C THR A 78 -18.93 8.79 3.16
N SER A 79 -18.12 8.69 4.21
CA SER A 79 -18.52 8.85 5.61
C SER A 79 -17.35 9.48 6.38
N ASN A 80 -17.46 9.64 7.70
CA ASN A 80 -16.35 10.16 8.51
C ASN A 80 -15.12 9.27 8.33
N GLY A 81 -14.00 9.83 7.83
CA GLY A 81 -12.74 9.11 7.65
C GLY A 81 -12.67 8.12 6.47
N LEU A 82 -13.74 8.00 5.66
CA LEU A 82 -13.81 7.04 4.55
C LEU A 82 -14.30 7.71 3.26
N ALA A 83 -13.53 7.52 2.18
CA ALA A 83 -13.88 7.94 0.82
C ALA A 83 -13.57 6.81 -0.16
N ILE A 84 -14.62 6.23 -0.76
CA ILE A 84 -14.52 5.17 -1.75
C ILE A 84 -14.84 5.76 -3.12
N THR A 85 -13.99 5.50 -4.12
CA THR A 85 -14.25 5.88 -5.52
C THR A 85 -14.09 4.69 -6.45
N LEU A 86 -15.09 4.44 -7.29
CA LEU A 86 -15.04 3.44 -8.35
C LEU A 86 -15.42 4.07 -9.69
N THR A 87 -14.77 3.67 -10.78
CA THR A 87 -15.07 4.16 -12.13
C THR A 87 -15.59 3.05 -13.02
N VAL A 88 -16.67 3.30 -13.76
CA VAL A 88 -17.26 2.32 -14.68
C VAL A 88 -16.24 1.86 -15.72
N GLY A 89 -16.09 0.55 -15.86
CA GLY A 89 -15.13 -0.09 -16.76
C GLY A 89 -13.70 -0.21 -16.21
N SER A 90 -13.39 0.44 -15.08
CA SER A 90 -12.09 0.31 -14.42
C SER A 90 -12.08 -0.88 -13.46
N ASN A 91 -11.03 -1.70 -13.52
CA ASN A 91 -10.74 -2.72 -12.51
C ASN A 91 -9.92 -2.17 -11.33
N ARG A 92 -9.80 -0.84 -11.22
CA ARG A 92 -9.16 -0.14 -10.11
C ARG A 92 -10.21 0.73 -9.42
N ALA A 93 -10.23 0.65 -8.10
CA ALA A 93 -10.98 1.54 -7.21
C ALA A 93 -10.01 2.21 -6.24
N SER A 94 -10.45 3.25 -5.54
CA SER A 94 -9.70 3.82 -4.43
C SER A 94 -10.52 3.83 -3.14
N VAL A 95 -9.83 3.65 -2.02
CA VAL A 95 -10.33 3.85 -0.66
C VAL A 95 -9.35 4.81 0.01
N ASN A 96 -9.81 5.99 0.42
CA ASN A 96 -8.97 7.07 0.97
C ASN A 96 -7.74 7.37 0.09
N ASN A 97 -7.95 7.46 -1.23
CA ASN A 97 -6.91 7.65 -2.26
C ASN A 97 -5.92 6.48 -2.45
N VAL A 98 -6.02 5.40 -1.67
CA VAL A 98 -5.25 4.17 -1.88
C VAL A 98 -5.93 3.30 -2.94
N VAL A 99 -5.19 2.93 -3.99
CA VAL A 99 -5.75 2.21 -5.15
C VAL A 99 -5.74 0.70 -4.95
N SER A 100 -6.91 0.07 -5.07
CA SER A 100 -7.12 -1.38 -4.95
C SER A 100 -7.63 -1.99 -6.25
N LYS A 101 -7.21 -3.23 -6.52
CA LYS A 101 -7.67 -4.01 -7.69
C LYS A 101 -9.02 -4.66 -7.40
N LEU A 102 -9.95 -4.58 -8.36
CA LEU A 102 -11.25 -5.20 -8.31
C LEU A 102 -11.25 -6.54 -9.06
N LEU A 103 -12.01 -7.52 -8.55
CA LEU A 103 -12.28 -8.79 -9.24
C LEU A 103 -13.21 -8.60 -10.45
N ALA A 104 -14.13 -7.63 -10.37
CA ALA A 104 -14.99 -7.22 -11.47
C ALA A 104 -15.04 -5.69 -11.52
N ALA A 105 -14.93 -5.10 -12.72
CA ALA A 105 -15.09 -3.67 -12.87
C ALA A 105 -16.56 -3.27 -12.64
N PRO A 106 -16.84 -2.04 -12.13
CA PRO A 106 -18.20 -1.51 -12.14
C PRO A 106 -18.73 -1.44 -13.57
N VAL A 107 -20.01 -1.73 -13.75
CA VAL A 107 -20.65 -1.74 -15.07
C VAL A 107 -21.93 -0.94 -15.05
N GLN A 108 -22.23 -0.25 -16.15
CA GLN A 108 -23.51 0.42 -16.33
C GLN A 108 -24.39 -0.43 -17.24
N ASN A 109 -25.56 -0.84 -16.73
CA ASN A 109 -26.52 -1.65 -17.48
C ASN A 109 -27.95 -1.15 -17.21
N GLY A 110 -28.72 -0.90 -18.27
CA GLY A 110 -30.11 -0.45 -18.16
C GLY A 110 -30.30 0.86 -17.39
N GLY A 111 -29.31 1.77 -17.43
CA GLY A 111 -29.32 3.02 -16.67
C GLY A 111 -28.87 2.92 -15.21
N THR A 112 -28.62 1.70 -14.72
CA THR A 112 -28.16 1.44 -13.34
C THR A 112 -26.67 1.09 -13.34
N VAL A 113 -25.91 1.69 -12.42
CA VAL A 113 -24.51 1.33 -12.19
C VAL A 113 -24.44 0.21 -11.15
N TYR A 114 -23.74 -0.86 -11.50
CA TYR A 114 -23.50 -2.02 -10.67
C TYR A 114 -22.05 -2.05 -10.21
N VAL A 115 -21.83 -2.37 -8.93
CA VAL A 115 -20.52 -2.43 -8.29
C VAL A 115 -20.30 -3.78 -7.60
N PRO A 116 -19.04 -4.22 -7.41
CA PRO A 116 -18.72 -5.44 -6.67
C PRO A 116 -19.09 -5.30 -5.19
N LEU A 117 -20.09 -6.06 -4.73
CA LEU A 117 -20.63 -5.94 -3.38
C LEU A 117 -19.57 -6.16 -2.29
N ARG A 118 -18.73 -7.18 -2.45
CA ARG A 118 -17.71 -7.55 -1.46
C ARG A 118 -16.73 -6.40 -1.23
N PHE A 119 -16.23 -5.79 -2.30
CA PHE A 119 -15.29 -4.67 -2.19
C PHE A 119 -15.88 -3.52 -1.39
N ILE A 120 -17.16 -3.19 -1.59
CA ILE A 120 -17.83 -2.12 -0.86
C ILE A 120 -18.02 -2.49 0.61
N GLY A 121 -18.50 -3.71 0.90
CA GLY A 121 -18.70 -4.17 2.28
C GLY A 121 -17.39 -4.19 3.08
N GLU A 122 -16.33 -4.74 2.50
CA GLU A 122 -15.00 -4.80 3.13
C GLU A 122 -14.37 -3.41 3.27
N ALA A 123 -14.56 -2.51 2.30
CA ALA A 123 -14.08 -1.13 2.39
C ALA A 123 -14.74 -0.32 3.53
N THR A 124 -15.90 -0.77 4.02
CA THR A 124 -16.56 -0.22 5.22
C THR A 124 -16.17 -0.94 6.52
N GLY A 125 -15.19 -1.84 6.47
CA GLY A 125 -14.77 -2.69 7.60
C GLY A 125 -15.75 -3.83 7.93
N GLY A 126 -16.74 -4.09 7.07
CA GLY A 126 -17.73 -5.14 7.27
C GLY A 126 -17.28 -6.51 6.79
N ASP A 127 -17.75 -7.56 7.47
CA ASP A 127 -17.56 -8.96 7.06
C ASP A 127 -18.60 -9.35 6.00
N VAL A 128 -18.16 -9.90 4.86
CA VAL A 128 -19.04 -10.25 3.73
C VAL A 128 -19.02 -11.76 3.46
N LYS A 129 -20.12 -12.43 3.80
CA LYS A 129 -20.30 -13.87 3.62
C LYS A 129 -21.28 -14.19 2.51
N TRP A 130 -20.87 -15.09 1.60
CA TRP A 130 -21.74 -15.65 0.57
C TRP A 130 -22.28 -17.01 1.03
N ASP A 131 -23.60 -17.16 1.04
CA ASP A 131 -24.29 -18.43 1.23
C ASP A 131 -24.78 -18.95 -0.14
N PRO A 132 -24.13 -19.98 -0.71
CA PRO A 132 -24.52 -20.54 -1.99
C PRO A 132 -25.84 -21.30 -1.94
N ALA A 133 -26.21 -21.90 -0.80
CA ALA A 133 -27.43 -22.67 -0.65
C ALA A 133 -28.66 -21.75 -0.60
N ALA A 134 -28.55 -20.64 0.14
CA ALA A 134 -29.60 -19.62 0.21
C ALA A 134 -29.55 -18.59 -0.94
N ARG A 135 -28.51 -18.62 -1.78
CA ARG A 135 -28.15 -17.57 -2.76
C ARG A 135 -28.24 -16.17 -2.14
N SER A 136 -27.58 -15.99 -1.00
CA SER A 136 -27.61 -14.72 -0.28
C SER A 136 -26.24 -14.24 0.14
N VAL A 137 -26.08 -12.91 0.23
CA VAL A 137 -24.91 -12.27 0.82
C VAL A 137 -25.32 -11.69 2.16
N GLN A 138 -24.56 -12.03 3.21
CA GLN A 138 -24.67 -11.45 4.54
C GLN A 138 -23.52 -10.46 4.73
N ILE A 139 -23.84 -9.21 5.03
CA ILE A 139 -22.88 -8.18 5.41
C ILE A 139 -23.13 -7.86 6.88
N SER A 140 -22.10 -8.03 7.69
CA SER A 140 -22.13 -7.59 9.10
C SER A 140 -21.23 -6.38 9.21
N LYS A 141 -21.79 -5.23 9.58
CA LYS A 141 -20.97 -4.06 9.91
C LYS A 141 -20.06 -4.40 11.09
N PRO A 142 -18.88 -3.79 11.19
CA PRO A 142 -18.11 -3.86 12.42
C PRO A 142 -19.03 -3.38 13.55
N ALA A 143 -19.04 -4.11 14.67
CA ALA A 143 -19.81 -3.69 15.83
C ALA A 143 -19.42 -2.24 16.14
N ALA A 144 -20.39 -1.32 16.13
CA ALA A 144 -20.14 0.06 16.49
C ALA A 144 -19.73 0.09 17.96
N ASP A 145 -18.44 0.03 18.23
CA ASP A 145 -17.94 0.25 19.58
C ASP A 145 -17.93 1.76 19.85
N THR A 146 -18.51 2.07 20.99
CA THR A 146 -19.13 3.32 21.38
C THR A 146 -18.12 4.46 21.61
N GLY A 147 -17.62 5.13 20.57
CA GLY A 147 -17.00 6.47 20.65
C GLY A 147 -15.73 6.65 21.52
N ASN A 148 -15.40 5.68 22.37
CA ASN A 148 -14.22 5.65 23.24
C ASN A 148 -13.08 4.89 22.54
N SER A 149 -13.40 3.85 21.76
CA SER A 149 -12.39 3.02 21.09
C SER A 149 -11.55 3.82 20.08
N GLU A 150 -12.15 4.68 19.26
CA GLU A 150 -11.42 5.52 18.29
C GLU A 150 -10.49 6.51 18.99
N ALA A 151 -10.98 7.17 20.05
CA ALA A 151 -10.17 8.08 20.86
C ALA A 151 -9.00 7.36 21.52
N ASP A 152 -9.21 6.15 22.05
CA ASP A 152 -8.16 5.33 22.66
C ASP A 152 -7.14 4.84 21.62
N ILE A 153 -7.58 4.43 20.43
CA ILE A 153 -6.71 4.05 19.31
C ILE A 153 -5.85 5.24 18.88
N THR A 154 -6.46 6.39 18.65
CA THR A 154 -5.75 7.63 18.30
C THR A 154 -4.78 8.05 19.41
N ALA A 155 -5.14 7.86 20.68
CA ALA A 155 -4.25 8.14 21.79
C ALA A 155 -3.01 7.23 21.80
N VAL A 156 -3.12 5.96 21.39
CA VAL A 156 -1.96 5.06 21.24
C VAL A 156 -0.99 5.58 20.18
N ILE A 157 -1.49 5.99 19.01
CA ILE A 157 -0.62 6.49 17.92
C ILE A 157 0.04 7.82 18.30
N ASN A 158 -0.68 8.74 18.93
CA ASN A 158 -0.08 9.99 19.42
C ASN A 158 0.99 9.72 20.47
N LYS A 159 0.73 8.84 21.45
CA LYS A 159 1.74 8.46 22.45
C LYS A 159 2.95 7.80 21.81
N LEU A 160 2.75 6.97 20.80
CA LEU A 160 3.86 6.36 20.07
C LEU A 160 4.73 7.43 19.41
N ASN A 161 4.13 8.40 18.72
CA ASN A 161 4.84 9.55 18.16
C ASN A 161 5.58 10.36 19.25
N ASP A 162 4.94 10.60 20.39
CA ASP A 162 5.55 11.32 21.52
C ASP A 162 6.76 10.56 22.08
N TYR A 163 6.65 9.23 22.24
CA TYR A 163 7.76 8.41 22.72
C TYR A 163 8.92 8.34 21.73
N PHE A 164 8.66 8.29 20.42
CA PHE A 164 9.73 8.39 19.42
C PHE A 164 10.44 9.74 19.49
N ASN A 165 9.71 10.85 19.62
CA ASN A 165 10.33 12.19 19.78
C ASN A 165 11.07 12.36 21.11
N ALA A 166 10.67 11.63 22.15
CA ALA A 166 11.33 11.64 23.45
C ALA A 166 12.45 10.60 23.57
N GLU A 167 12.69 9.80 22.52
CA GLU A 167 13.60 8.66 22.53
C GLU A 167 13.32 7.68 23.70
N ASP A 168 12.05 7.56 24.09
CA ASP A 168 11.59 6.73 25.20
C ASP A 168 11.38 5.28 24.75
N GLU A 169 12.46 4.51 24.74
CA GLU A 169 12.46 3.09 24.35
C GLU A 169 11.45 2.26 25.16
N ALA A 170 11.36 2.49 26.47
CA ALA A 170 10.44 1.79 27.35
C ALA A 170 8.98 2.14 27.02
N GLY A 171 8.71 3.42 26.75
CA GLY A 171 7.44 3.93 26.27
C GLY A 171 7.01 3.26 24.96
N VAL A 172 7.88 3.24 23.94
CA VAL A 172 7.60 2.59 22.64
C VAL A 172 7.31 1.10 22.85
N LYS A 173 8.17 0.38 23.58
CA LYS A 173 7.98 -1.05 23.87
C LYS A 173 6.69 -1.31 24.64
N SER A 174 6.28 -0.41 25.52
CA SER A 174 5.02 -0.55 26.27
C SER A 174 3.80 -0.53 25.36
N LEU A 175 3.85 0.09 24.19
CA LEU A 175 2.74 0.15 23.22
C LEU A 175 2.74 -1.03 22.24
N ALA A 176 3.80 -1.83 22.19
CA ALA A 176 3.89 -2.98 21.30
C ALA A 176 3.10 -4.18 21.83
N ALA A 177 2.36 -4.85 20.94
CA ALA A 177 1.71 -6.11 21.25
C ALA A 177 2.76 -7.21 21.40
N SER A 178 2.71 -7.98 22.48
CA SER A 178 3.71 -9.02 22.76
C SER A 178 3.77 -10.08 21.65
N GLY A 179 4.98 -10.45 21.22
CA GLY A 179 5.21 -11.44 20.16
C GLY A 179 4.80 -10.98 18.75
N SER A 180 4.47 -9.70 18.58
CA SER A 180 4.05 -9.15 17.30
C SER A 180 5.24 -8.77 16.40
N SER A 181 4.98 -8.55 15.11
CA SER A 181 6.00 -8.08 14.16
C SER A 181 6.59 -6.74 14.58
N PHE A 182 5.77 -5.85 15.13
CA PHE A 182 6.24 -4.57 15.63
C PHE A 182 7.16 -4.78 16.83
N ALA A 183 6.77 -5.58 17.82
CA ALA A 183 7.63 -5.88 18.98
C ALA A 183 9.01 -6.43 18.57
N ASN A 184 9.05 -7.33 17.57
CA ASN A 184 10.31 -7.89 17.07
C ASN A 184 11.20 -6.84 16.36
N SER A 185 10.60 -5.81 15.78
CA SER A 185 11.37 -4.72 15.13
C SER A 185 12.03 -3.75 16.12
N LEU A 186 11.67 -3.82 17.41
CA LEU A 186 12.18 -2.90 18.43
C LEU A 186 13.53 -3.31 19.04
N ASP A 187 14.09 -4.46 18.64
CA ASP A 187 15.38 -4.94 19.16
C ASP A 187 16.54 -3.98 18.82
N SER A 188 16.43 -3.25 17.71
CA SER A 188 17.40 -2.25 17.29
C SER A 188 17.05 -0.81 17.70
N LEU A 189 15.98 -0.61 18.47
CA LEU A 189 15.45 0.74 18.77
C LEU A 189 16.46 1.61 19.54
N ASP A 190 17.14 1.05 20.54
CA ASP A 190 18.19 1.75 21.30
C ASP A 190 19.33 2.22 20.38
N SER A 191 19.75 1.36 19.44
CA SER A 191 20.77 1.74 18.45
C SER A 191 20.26 2.82 17.51
N MET A 192 18.99 2.77 17.11
CA MET A 192 18.38 3.81 16.28
C MET A 192 18.41 5.16 16.99
N PHE A 193 17.95 5.25 18.24
CA PHE A 193 17.98 6.50 19.01
C PHE A 193 19.40 6.99 19.29
N LYS A 194 20.36 6.07 19.46
CA LYS A 194 21.77 6.44 19.65
C LYS A 194 22.41 7.08 18.42
N TYR A 195 22.05 6.64 17.22
CA TYR A 195 22.75 7.01 15.99
C TYR A 195 22.01 8.05 15.15
N TYR A 196 20.70 8.21 15.34
CA TYR A 196 19.87 9.10 14.53
C TYR A 196 19.05 10.02 15.42
N ASP A 197 19.25 11.33 15.24
CA ASP A 197 18.41 12.32 15.90
C ASP A 197 17.31 12.75 14.91
N LEU A 198 16.09 12.29 15.16
CA LEU A 198 14.93 12.52 14.31
C LEU A 198 13.80 13.20 15.07
N LYS A 199 13.16 14.17 14.42
CA LYS A 199 11.88 14.74 14.85
C LYS A 199 10.75 14.15 14.01
N TYR A 200 9.74 13.60 14.68
CA TYR A 200 8.57 12.99 14.07
C TYR A 200 7.36 13.91 14.20
N GLU A 201 6.73 14.27 13.08
CA GLU A 201 5.53 15.11 13.06
C GLU A 201 4.36 14.37 12.38
N LEU A 202 3.34 14.05 13.16
CA LEU A 202 2.10 13.48 12.66
C LEU A 202 1.25 14.56 11.96
N LYS A 203 1.20 14.54 10.62
CA LYS A 203 0.43 15.50 9.81
C LYS A 203 -1.05 15.14 9.72
N SER A 204 -1.35 13.85 9.62
CA SER A 204 -2.71 13.35 9.63
C SER A 204 -2.78 11.96 10.24
N LEU A 205 -3.94 11.65 10.80
CA LEU A 205 -4.28 10.35 11.36
C LEU A 205 -5.75 10.07 11.05
N SER A 206 -6.02 8.88 10.54
CA SER A 206 -7.38 8.40 10.27
C SER A 206 -7.52 6.95 10.73
N VAL A 207 -8.49 6.67 11.59
CA VAL A 207 -8.85 5.29 11.92
C VAL A 207 -9.65 4.73 10.75
N VAL A 208 -9.04 3.82 10.00
CA VAL A 208 -9.60 3.23 8.77
C VAL A 208 -10.65 2.18 9.12
N SER A 209 -10.37 1.37 10.14
CA SER A 209 -11.29 0.36 10.66
C SER A 209 -11.05 0.14 12.14
N ALA A 210 -12.11 -0.12 12.90
CA ALA A 210 -12.00 -0.55 14.29
C ALA A 210 -13.10 -1.55 14.61
N THR A 211 -12.72 -2.63 15.28
CA THR A 211 -13.61 -3.60 15.91
C THR A 211 -13.33 -3.61 17.42
N ALA A 212 -13.97 -4.52 18.17
CA ALA A 212 -13.65 -4.69 19.59
C ALA A 212 -12.24 -5.28 19.82
N SER A 213 -11.66 -5.96 18.83
CA SER A 213 -10.39 -6.71 18.97
C SER A 213 -9.24 -6.15 18.17
N ASP A 214 -9.50 -5.42 17.09
CA ASP A 214 -8.48 -4.94 16.17
C ASP A 214 -8.84 -3.57 15.56
N ALA A 215 -7.81 -2.87 15.10
CA ALA A 215 -7.97 -1.60 14.41
C ALA A 215 -6.87 -1.40 13.37
N THR A 216 -7.19 -0.61 12.35
CA THR A 216 -6.25 -0.14 11.33
C THR A 216 -6.27 1.37 11.32
N VAL A 217 -5.09 1.99 11.38
CA VAL A 217 -4.92 3.45 11.35
C VAL A 217 -4.00 3.81 10.20
N SER A 218 -4.37 4.81 9.42
CA SER A 218 -3.53 5.40 8.39
C SER A 218 -3.04 6.77 8.85
N THR A 219 -1.76 7.04 8.65
CA THR A 219 -1.14 8.32 8.99
C THR A 219 -0.34 8.88 7.82
N VAL A 220 -0.14 10.20 7.87
CA VAL A 220 0.92 10.88 7.12
C VAL A 220 1.84 11.53 8.13
N GLU A 221 3.13 11.19 8.06
CA GLU A 221 4.16 11.59 9.01
C GLU A 221 5.28 12.32 8.27
N ILE A 222 5.87 13.33 8.92
CA ILE A 222 7.09 13.98 8.46
C ILE A 222 8.21 13.64 9.42
N ASN A 223 9.27 13.06 8.88
CA ASN A 223 10.49 12.76 9.62
C ASN A 223 11.55 13.80 9.23
N THR A 224 12.01 14.56 10.22
CA THR A 224 13.01 15.61 10.03
C THR A 224 14.27 15.25 10.77
N ARG A 225 15.38 15.14 10.04
CA ARG A 225 16.69 14.98 10.67
C ARG A 225 17.08 16.24 11.44
N THR A 226 17.47 16.06 12.69
CA THR A 226 17.98 17.12 13.56
C THR A 226 19.46 16.95 13.93
N GLY A 227 20.03 15.77 13.68
CA GLY A 227 21.40 15.40 14.05
C GLY A 227 21.71 13.94 13.71
N GLY A 228 22.66 13.33 14.42
CA GLY A 228 23.12 11.95 14.17
C GLY A 228 23.69 11.71 12.77
N TYR A 229 23.68 10.45 12.33
CA TYR A 229 24.02 10.08 10.95
C TYR A 229 23.05 10.69 9.94
N TYR A 230 23.53 10.87 8.72
CA TYR A 230 22.75 11.45 7.65
C TYR A 230 21.67 10.49 7.19
N VAL A 231 20.43 10.94 7.36
CA VAL A 231 19.24 10.43 6.69
C VAL A 231 18.47 11.63 6.14
N PRO A 232 17.91 11.54 4.93
CA PRO A 232 17.13 12.63 4.37
C PRO A 232 15.81 12.80 5.13
N ASN A 233 15.30 14.03 5.15
CA ASN A 233 13.92 14.26 5.59
C ASN A 233 12.96 13.49 4.69
N SER A 234 11.91 12.90 5.26
CA SER A 234 10.91 12.14 4.52
C SER A 234 9.48 12.51 4.91
N GLN A 235 8.56 12.27 3.97
CA GLN A 235 7.14 12.13 4.25
C GLN A 235 6.74 10.68 4.04
N ASP A 236 6.22 10.07 5.09
CA ASP A 236 5.84 8.66 5.10
C ASP A 236 4.32 8.52 5.24
N GLU A 237 3.74 7.68 4.39
CA GLU A 237 2.35 7.23 4.46
C GLU A 237 2.33 5.85 5.12
N THR A 238 1.91 5.79 6.39
CA THR A 238 2.08 4.62 7.25
C THR A 238 0.73 4.01 7.64
N ILE A 239 0.67 2.68 7.67
CA ILE A 239 -0.46 1.90 8.18
C ILE A 239 -0.05 1.20 9.47
N TYR A 240 -0.76 1.52 10.55
CA TYR A 240 -0.65 0.85 11.85
C TYR A 240 -1.77 -0.16 12.00
N TYR A 241 -1.41 -1.36 12.42
CA TYR A 241 -2.34 -2.39 12.85
C TYR A 241 -2.27 -2.49 14.36
N LEU A 242 -3.42 -2.39 15.02
CA LEU A 242 -3.54 -2.48 16.46
C LEU A 242 -4.41 -3.66 16.85
N VAL A 243 -4.12 -4.21 18.02
CA VAL A 243 -4.93 -5.24 18.67
C VAL A 243 -5.32 -4.76 20.06
N ASN A 244 -6.54 -5.06 20.47
CA ASN A 244 -7.01 -4.83 21.82
C ASN A 244 -6.67 -6.04 22.68
N THR A 245 -5.79 -5.83 23.67
CA THR A 245 -5.38 -6.88 24.62
C THR A 245 -5.90 -6.49 26.00
N ASP A 246 -6.92 -7.22 26.48
CA ASP A 246 -7.54 -6.99 27.79
C ASP A 246 -8.01 -5.54 28.04
N GLY A 247 -8.58 -4.89 27.02
CA GLY A 247 -9.07 -3.51 27.10
C GLY A 247 -8.00 -2.45 26.81
N SER A 248 -6.77 -2.85 26.45
CA SER A 248 -5.68 -1.95 26.08
C SER A 248 -5.27 -2.13 24.63
N TRP A 249 -5.35 -1.06 23.84
CA TRP A 249 -4.86 -1.05 22.46
C TRP A 249 -3.33 -1.11 22.41
N LYS A 250 -2.80 -1.96 21.52
CA LYS A 250 -1.35 -2.17 21.30
C LYS A 250 -1.06 -2.27 19.81
N VAL A 251 0.07 -1.74 19.36
CA VAL A 251 0.51 -1.83 17.97
C VAL A 251 1.11 -3.21 17.71
N SER A 252 0.57 -3.93 16.73
CA SER A 252 1.04 -5.27 16.34
C SER A 252 1.92 -5.26 15.10
N LYS A 253 1.68 -4.30 14.19
CA LYS A 253 2.43 -4.18 12.94
C LYS A 253 2.38 -2.73 12.46
N ILE A 254 3.47 -2.31 11.83
CA ILE A 254 3.58 -1.06 11.10
C ILE A 254 4.03 -1.40 9.67
N THR A 255 3.40 -0.77 8.67
CA THR A 255 3.81 -0.85 7.26
C THR A 255 3.91 0.56 6.71
N THR A 256 4.99 0.90 6.03
CA THR A 256 5.09 2.13 5.22
C THR A 256 4.66 1.81 3.80
N GLU A 257 3.56 2.40 3.36
CA GLU A 257 3.03 2.21 2.00
C GLU A 257 3.81 3.04 0.98
N LYS A 258 4.26 4.22 1.41
CA LYS A 258 5.04 5.14 0.58
C LYS A 258 5.94 6.01 1.45
N SER A 259 7.18 6.18 1.00
CA SER A 259 8.12 7.15 1.56
C SER A 259 8.55 8.11 0.46
N THR A 260 8.51 9.41 0.76
CA THR A 260 8.88 10.48 -0.18
C THR A 260 10.00 11.31 0.44
N ILE A 261 11.14 11.36 -0.22
CA ILE A 261 12.27 12.19 0.21
C ILE A 261 11.96 13.67 -0.01
N LEU A 262 12.14 14.48 1.04
CA LEU A 262 11.87 15.91 1.07
C LEU A 262 13.16 16.73 0.89
N LEU A 263 13.92 16.42 -0.17
CA LEU A 263 15.08 17.20 -0.58
C LEU A 263 14.75 17.95 -1.88
N THR A 264 14.75 19.27 -1.84
CA THR A 264 14.58 20.06 -3.06
C THR A 264 15.87 20.06 -3.88
N ARG A 265 15.75 20.25 -5.20
CA ARG A 265 16.90 20.44 -6.07
C ARG A 265 17.80 21.59 -5.59
N GLU A 266 17.23 22.70 -5.11
CA GLU A 266 17.99 23.85 -4.60
C GLU A 266 18.85 23.46 -3.39
N GLN A 267 18.31 22.68 -2.47
CA GLN A 267 19.07 22.12 -1.35
C GLN A 267 20.16 21.17 -1.84
N GLY A 268 19.83 20.25 -2.73
CA GLY A 268 20.78 19.25 -3.26
C GLY A 268 21.97 19.85 -4.01
N ILE A 269 21.79 20.97 -4.73
CA ILE A 269 22.88 21.65 -5.46
C ILE A 269 23.66 22.67 -4.60
N THR A 270 23.20 22.95 -3.38
CA THR A 270 23.91 23.86 -2.46
C THR A 270 25.13 23.16 -1.88
N LYS A 271 26.32 23.73 -2.09
CA LYS A 271 27.60 23.12 -1.69
C LYS A 271 27.81 23.16 -0.18
N ALA A 272 28.18 22.02 0.39
CA ALA A 272 28.79 21.96 1.73
C ALA A 272 30.22 22.50 1.71
N ASN A 273 30.71 22.91 2.88
CA ASN A 273 32.12 23.27 3.06
C ASN A 273 32.96 22.00 3.26
N VAL A 274 33.53 21.48 2.18
CA VAL A 274 34.29 20.21 2.17
C VAL A 274 35.78 20.48 1.92
N PRO A 275 36.71 19.88 2.67
CA PRO A 275 38.13 19.98 2.35
C PRO A 275 38.43 19.45 0.94
N VAL A 276 39.30 20.13 0.19
CA VAL A 276 39.59 19.81 -1.23
C VAL A 276 40.02 18.36 -1.43
N SER A 277 40.82 17.81 -0.52
CA SER A 277 41.25 16.40 -0.56
C SER A 277 40.09 15.41 -0.42
N GLU A 278 39.11 15.73 0.43
CA GLU A 278 37.94 14.89 0.68
C GLU A 278 36.97 14.97 -0.50
N GLN A 279 36.76 16.18 -1.03
CA GLN A 279 35.96 16.38 -2.23
C GLN A 279 36.53 15.59 -3.42
N ALA A 280 37.85 15.61 -3.61
CA ALA A 280 38.51 14.84 -4.66
C ALA A 280 38.33 13.33 -4.45
N ALA A 281 38.48 12.83 -3.22
CA ALA A 281 38.32 11.41 -2.90
C ALA A 281 36.88 10.92 -3.14
N ILE A 282 35.87 11.67 -2.70
CA ILE A 282 34.45 11.34 -2.92
C ILE A 282 34.11 11.40 -4.41
N HIS A 283 34.66 12.36 -5.16
CA HIS A 283 34.47 12.42 -6.61
C HIS A 283 35.08 11.22 -7.34
N THR A 284 36.28 10.77 -6.92
CA THR A 284 36.91 9.56 -7.45
C THR A 284 36.08 8.31 -7.13
N LEU A 285 35.57 8.18 -5.90
CA LEU A 285 34.67 7.10 -5.51
C LEU A 285 33.45 7.04 -6.44
N LEU A 286 32.76 8.16 -6.63
CA LEU A 286 31.56 8.24 -7.49
C LEU A 286 31.86 7.87 -8.94
N THR A 287 32.98 8.38 -9.47
CA THR A 287 33.43 8.10 -10.83
C THR A 287 33.71 6.62 -11.02
N ASN A 288 34.45 6.01 -10.10
CA ASN A 288 34.76 4.58 -10.14
C ASN A 288 33.49 3.73 -10.01
N HIS A 289 32.57 4.11 -9.11
CA HIS A 289 31.31 3.40 -8.91
C HIS A 289 30.52 3.30 -10.22
N TYR A 290 30.24 4.42 -10.90
CA TYR A 290 29.48 4.37 -12.16
C TYR A 290 30.28 3.80 -13.34
N GLN A 291 31.61 3.90 -13.36
CA GLN A 291 32.44 3.17 -14.32
C GLN A 291 32.29 1.65 -14.14
N ASN A 292 32.31 1.17 -12.90
CA ASN A 292 32.14 -0.25 -12.58
C ASN A 292 30.71 -0.72 -12.86
N MET A 293 29.69 0.10 -12.56
CA MET A 293 28.29 -0.20 -12.93
C MET A 293 28.12 -0.29 -14.45
N ASN A 294 28.72 0.62 -15.23
CA ASN A 294 28.64 0.62 -16.69
C ASN A 294 29.39 -0.53 -17.36
N THR A 295 30.41 -1.08 -16.69
CA THR A 295 31.20 -2.22 -17.16
C THR A 295 30.78 -3.53 -16.51
N GLU A 296 29.70 -3.51 -15.73
CA GLU A 296 29.17 -4.67 -14.98
C GLU A 296 30.24 -5.35 -14.10
N ASN A 297 31.22 -4.58 -13.61
CA ASN A 297 32.32 -5.05 -12.78
C ASN A 297 31.87 -5.22 -11.33
N VAL A 298 31.30 -6.37 -11.00
CA VAL A 298 30.80 -6.72 -9.66
C VAL A 298 31.83 -6.43 -8.56
N ALA A 299 33.06 -6.92 -8.69
CA ALA A 299 34.10 -6.71 -7.68
C ALA A 299 34.45 -5.21 -7.49
N GLY A 300 34.43 -4.44 -8.58
CA GLY A 300 34.68 -3.00 -8.55
C GLY A 300 33.52 -2.19 -7.96
N VAL A 301 32.27 -2.62 -8.16
CA VAL A 301 31.12 -1.99 -7.49
C VAL A 301 31.19 -2.29 -6.00
N MET A 302 31.36 -3.56 -5.62
CA MET A 302 31.41 -4.01 -4.23
C MET A 302 32.55 -3.33 -3.44
N SER A 303 33.71 -3.07 -4.05
CA SER A 303 34.82 -2.39 -3.38
C SER A 303 34.57 -0.91 -3.08
N GLY A 304 33.59 -0.30 -3.74
CA GLY A 304 33.14 1.07 -3.45
C GLY A 304 32.00 1.15 -2.44
N LEU A 305 31.46 0.01 -1.96
CA LEU A 305 30.40 -0.03 -0.96
C LEU A 305 30.97 -0.27 0.44
N THR A 306 30.27 0.23 1.46
CA THR A 306 30.60 -0.06 2.85
C THR A 306 30.41 -1.56 3.10
N SER A 307 31.46 -2.23 3.57
CA SER A 307 31.44 -3.65 3.92
C SER A 307 31.26 -3.80 5.43
N TYR A 308 30.34 -4.67 5.82
CA TYR A 308 30.17 -5.11 7.20
C TYR A 308 30.92 -6.43 7.39
N ASP A 309 31.43 -6.70 8.60
CA ASP A 309 32.09 -7.97 8.96
C ASP A 309 31.06 -9.11 9.10
N ASP A 310 30.23 -9.25 8.08
CA ASP A 310 29.20 -10.26 7.90
C ASP A 310 29.34 -10.82 6.48
N LYS A 311 29.88 -12.03 6.41
CA LYS A 311 30.12 -12.72 5.15
C LYS A 311 28.81 -13.06 4.44
N ASP A 312 27.78 -13.44 5.17
CA ASP A 312 26.51 -13.85 4.57
C ASP A 312 25.81 -12.64 3.93
N TYR A 313 25.90 -11.48 4.59
CA TYR A 313 25.44 -10.20 4.05
C TYR A 313 26.19 -9.82 2.77
N THR A 314 27.53 -9.91 2.80
CA THR A 314 28.38 -9.56 1.65
C THR A 314 28.13 -10.48 0.45
N ASP A 315 28.01 -11.79 0.67
CA ASP A 315 27.71 -12.77 -0.38
C ASP A 315 26.30 -12.55 -0.98
N ALA A 316 25.32 -12.14 -0.15
CA ALA A 316 23.98 -11.82 -0.60
C ALA A 316 23.93 -10.57 -1.48
N GLN A 317 24.66 -9.50 -1.11
CA GLN A 317 24.78 -8.29 -1.92
C GLN A 317 25.42 -8.57 -3.28
N GLN A 318 26.53 -9.32 -3.29
CA GLN A 318 27.18 -9.72 -4.53
C GLN A 318 26.22 -10.50 -5.43
N SER A 319 25.52 -11.50 -4.86
CA SER A 319 24.55 -12.30 -5.60
C SER A 319 23.39 -11.47 -6.17
N ALA A 320 22.93 -10.45 -5.45
CA ALA A 320 21.89 -9.55 -5.91
C ALA A 320 22.37 -8.68 -7.07
N LEU A 321 23.60 -8.16 -6.99
CA LEU A 321 24.21 -7.36 -8.05
C LEU A 321 24.45 -8.19 -9.32
N GLU A 322 24.92 -9.43 -9.19
CA GLU A 322 25.08 -10.35 -10.32
C GLU A 322 23.75 -10.62 -11.03
N LYS A 323 22.68 -10.88 -10.26
CA LYS A 323 21.33 -11.05 -10.83
C LYS A 323 20.83 -9.78 -11.51
N PHE A 324 21.12 -8.61 -10.92
CA PHE A 324 20.74 -7.33 -11.50
C PHE A 324 21.40 -7.12 -12.88
N PHE A 325 22.70 -7.34 -13.01
CA PHE A 325 23.38 -7.23 -14.32
C PHE A 325 22.93 -8.28 -15.34
N GLN A 326 22.50 -9.47 -14.89
CA GLN A 326 21.88 -10.45 -15.79
C GLN A 326 20.50 -10.04 -16.29
N GLN A 327 19.75 -9.28 -15.47
CA GLN A 327 18.37 -8.91 -15.75
C GLN A 327 18.25 -7.59 -16.51
N TYR A 328 19.18 -6.65 -16.29
CA TYR A 328 19.08 -5.29 -16.79
C TYR A 328 20.36 -4.88 -17.52
N ASP A 329 20.25 -4.47 -18.79
CA ASP A 329 21.35 -3.89 -19.56
C ASP A 329 21.26 -2.35 -19.51
N LEU A 330 21.84 -1.76 -18.46
CA LEU A 330 21.74 -0.33 -18.19
C LEU A 330 23.07 0.38 -18.42
N SER A 331 23.00 1.66 -18.74
CA SER A 331 24.13 2.58 -18.59
C SER A 331 23.73 3.83 -17.81
N TYR A 332 24.71 4.39 -17.12
CA TYR A 332 24.57 5.49 -16.17
C TYR A 332 25.47 6.63 -16.61
N PHE A 333 24.86 7.79 -16.87
CA PHE A 333 25.57 9.03 -17.14
C PHE A 333 25.29 10.03 -16.01
N VAL A 334 26.33 10.37 -15.25
CA VAL A 334 26.26 11.38 -14.18
C VAL A 334 26.20 12.76 -14.84
N LYS A 335 25.01 13.36 -14.85
CA LYS A 335 24.79 14.72 -15.38
C LYS A 335 25.40 15.76 -14.45
N SER A 336 25.17 15.60 -13.15
CA SER A 336 25.72 16.47 -12.13
C SER A 336 25.86 15.71 -10.81
N SER A 337 26.79 16.15 -9.97
CA SER A 337 26.88 15.71 -8.58
C SER A 337 27.34 16.85 -7.69
N ASN A 338 26.86 16.86 -6.45
CA ASN A 338 27.19 17.88 -5.47
C ASN A 338 27.20 17.29 -4.05
N ILE A 339 28.25 17.58 -3.28
CA ILE A 339 28.27 17.28 -1.84
C ILE A 339 27.52 18.39 -1.13
N PHE A 340 26.34 18.10 -0.59
CA PHE A 340 25.48 19.09 0.07
C PHE A 340 25.46 18.94 1.60
N TYR A 341 26.01 17.84 2.11
CA TYR A 341 26.28 17.63 3.53
C TYR A 341 27.65 16.99 3.74
N TYR A 342 28.36 17.41 4.79
CA TYR A 342 29.67 16.89 5.19
C TYR A 342 29.88 17.12 6.69
N GLY A 343 30.18 16.06 7.44
CA GLY A 343 30.43 16.12 8.89
C GLY A 343 30.90 14.77 9.43
N ASP A 344 31.79 14.78 10.43
CA ASP A 344 32.19 13.59 11.22
C ASP A 344 32.57 12.33 10.44
N GLY A 345 33.20 12.49 9.27
CA GLY A 345 33.62 11.36 8.43
C GLY A 345 32.51 10.80 7.53
N GLU A 346 31.38 11.50 7.43
CA GLU A 346 30.23 11.18 6.60
C GLU A 346 29.98 12.34 5.61
N ALA A 347 29.42 12.04 4.43
CA ALA A 347 28.93 13.04 3.49
C ALA A 347 27.68 12.55 2.75
N ALA A 348 26.82 13.49 2.34
CA ALA A 348 25.69 13.21 1.45
C ALA A 348 25.91 13.89 0.09
N VAL A 349 25.81 13.08 -0.97
CA VAL A 349 26.07 13.48 -2.35
C VAL A 349 24.75 13.45 -3.12
N TYR A 350 24.32 14.61 -3.58
CA TYR A 350 23.21 14.75 -4.51
C TYR A 350 23.71 14.41 -5.92
N VAL A 351 23.04 13.49 -6.61
CA VAL A 351 23.45 13.00 -7.93
C VAL A 351 22.27 13.05 -8.89
N GLU A 352 22.45 13.75 -10.02
CA GLU A 352 21.52 13.72 -11.15
C GLU A 352 22.08 12.75 -12.20
N LEU A 353 21.33 11.69 -12.46
CA LEU A 353 21.69 10.62 -13.39
C LEU A 353 20.77 10.64 -14.59
N GLN A 354 21.32 10.29 -15.74
CA GLN A 354 20.55 9.73 -16.84
C GLN A 354 20.84 8.23 -16.89
N VAL A 355 19.79 7.43 -16.75
CA VAL A 355 19.83 5.98 -16.90
C VAL A 355 19.29 5.65 -18.29
N THR A 356 20.07 4.89 -19.06
CA THR A 356 19.68 4.41 -20.38
C THR A 356 19.52 2.90 -20.33
N ASP A 357 18.34 2.39 -20.69
CA ASP A 357 18.17 0.97 -20.98
C ASP A 357 18.71 0.72 -22.39
N LYS A 358 19.80 -0.05 -22.49
CA LYS A 358 20.46 -0.30 -23.78
C LYS A 358 19.66 -1.25 -24.66
N SER A 359 18.70 -2.00 -24.11
CA SER A 359 17.89 -2.95 -24.86
C SER A 359 16.91 -2.25 -25.80
N ASP A 360 16.41 -1.06 -25.41
CA ASP A 360 15.44 -0.28 -26.18
C ASP A 360 15.84 1.20 -26.38
N SER A 361 17.01 1.60 -25.87
CA SER A 361 17.54 2.98 -25.91
C SER A 361 16.65 4.01 -25.20
N SER A 362 15.73 3.59 -24.33
CA SER A 362 14.95 4.49 -23.50
C SER A 362 15.83 5.14 -22.45
N THR A 363 15.54 6.42 -22.13
CA THR A 363 16.30 7.18 -21.14
C THR A 363 15.37 7.70 -20.06
N THR A 364 15.81 7.60 -18.81
CA THR A 364 15.09 8.13 -17.65
C THR A 364 16.05 8.94 -16.80
N ASP A 365 15.64 10.15 -16.44
CA ASP A 365 16.37 10.95 -15.46
C ASP A 365 16.01 10.49 -14.05
N GLN A 366 17.04 10.28 -13.23
CA GLN A 366 16.90 9.89 -11.84
C GLN A 366 17.71 10.84 -10.96
N THR A 367 17.18 11.12 -9.78
CA THR A 367 17.87 11.91 -8.77
C THR A 367 18.08 11.05 -7.54
N LEU A 368 19.32 11.00 -7.06
CA LEU A 368 19.70 10.20 -5.90
C LEU A 368 20.38 11.07 -4.85
N ILE A 369 20.28 10.62 -3.61
CA ILE A 369 21.21 10.97 -2.53
C ILE A 369 22.05 9.74 -2.27
N LEU A 370 23.37 9.84 -2.37
CA LEU A 370 24.29 8.81 -1.91
C LEU A 370 24.89 9.25 -0.58
N VAL A 371 24.77 8.42 0.44
CA VAL A 371 25.48 8.60 1.70
C VAL A 371 26.81 7.87 1.59
N VAL A 372 27.88 8.58 1.93
CA VAL A 372 29.23 8.03 1.92
C VAL A 372 29.85 8.19 3.29
N ASP A 373 30.54 7.15 3.74
CA ASP A 373 31.23 7.10 5.03
C ASP A 373 32.72 6.88 4.84
N LYS A 374 33.50 7.40 5.78
CA LYS A 374 34.95 7.30 5.79
C LYS A 374 35.41 6.35 6.88
N TYR A 375 35.82 5.15 6.49
CA TYR A 375 36.46 4.18 7.38
C TYR A 375 37.91 3.92 6.96
N ASP A 376 38.82 3.89 7.93
CA ASP A 376 40.27 3.74 7.70
C ASP A 376 40.82 4.57 6.53
N ARG A 377 40.47 5.87 6.53
CA ARG A 377 40.86 6.87 5.53
C ARG A 377 40.30 6.67 4.12
N THR A 378 39.43 5.69 3.91
CA THR A 378 38.82 5.38 2.61
C THR A 378 37.33 5.70 2.65
N TRP A 379 36.83 6.34 1.60
CA TRP A 379 35.40 6.61 1.45
C TRP A 379 34.71 5.43 0.77
N SER A 380 33.52 5.07 1.23
CA SER A 380 32.65 4.07 0.63
C SER A 380 31.19 4.53 0.67
N ILE A 381 30.37 4.04 -0.27
CA ILE A 381 28.93 4.30 -0.31
C ILE A 381 28.24 3.37 0.70
N SER A 382 27.55 3.93 1.68
CA SER A 382 26.84 3.17 2.71
C SER A 382 25.35 3.06 2.44
N ASP A 383 24.76 4.09 1.82
CA ASP A 383 23.32 4.15 1.59
C ASP A 383 22.98 4.97 0.34
N SER A 384 21.77 4.76 -0.18
CA SER A 384 21.25 5.48 -1.33
C SER A 384 19.75 5.71 -1.22
N TYR A 385 19.31 6.93 -1.52
CA TYR A 385 17.90 7.31 -1.50
C TYR A 385 17.48 7.88 -2.85
N THR A 386 16.37 7.40 -3.40
CA THR A 386 15.78 7.97 -4.61
C THR A 386 14.96 9.21 -4.27
N VAL A 387 15.31 10.34 -4.87
CA VAL A 387 14.52 11.57 -4.78
C VAL A 387 13.49 11.54 -5.91
N SER A 388 12.22 11.41 -5.53
CA SER A 388 11.12 11.47 -6.49
C SER A 388 11.05 12.87 -7.11
N PRO A 389 10.81 12.99 -8.43
CA PRO A 389 10.79 14.26 -9.16
C PRO A 389 9.66 15.21 -8.74
#